data_AF-A0A0P9W9N3-F1
#
_entry.id   AF-A0A0P9W9N3-F1
#
_cell.length_a   1.000
_cell.length_b   1.000
_cell.length_c   1.000
_cell.angle_alpha   90.00
_cell.angle_beta   90.00
_cell.angle_gamma   90.00
#
_symmetry.space_group_name_H-M   'P 1'
#
loop_
_entity.id
_entity.type
_entity.pdbx_description
1 polymer ?
#
loop_
_entity_poly.entity_id
_entity_poly.type
_entity_poly.pdbx_seq_one_letter_code
_entity_poly.pdbx_strand_id
1 'polypeptide(L)'
;IGFFINTLVLRAQLDPRLPFSTLLAQTRQAALDAQAHQDVPFEQLVEAFPQAREHGLFQVMFNHQQRDLGALRRLPGLLAEELPWHSREAKFDLQLHSEEDRNGRLNLSFDYADELFERDTIVRLARHYVQLLTQVSQQAQVALGDVQLLGADELAEQAQWSAAACTPAHVWLPEMLERQALQTPERIALVWEGGSLDFASLHAQANRLAHYLRDKGVGPDVKVAIAAERSPQLL
;
A
#
# COMPACT_ATOMS: atom_id res chain seq x y z
N ILE A 1 -28.73 19.55 -29.97
CA ILE A 1 -28.31 19.12 -28.61
C ILE A 1 -26.78 19.10 -28.63
N GLY A 2 -26.13 19.82 -27.72
CA GLY A 2 -24.66 19.95 -27.64
C GLY A 2 -24.09 19.23 -26.42
N PHE A 3 -22.77 19.06 -26.37
CA PHE A 3 -22.05 18.45 -25.26
C PHE A 3 -21.73 19.53 -24.21
N PHE A 4 -22.38 19.48 -23.04
CA PHE A 4 -22.26 20.49 -21.97
C PHE A 4 -21.70 19.91 -20.67
N ILE A 5 -20.88 18.86 -20.74
CA ILE A 5 -20.24 18.27 -19.56
C ILE A 5 -18.88 18.93 -19.40
N ASN A 6 -18.65 19.64 -18.28
CA ASN A 6 -17.33 20.14 -17.91
C ASN A 6 -16.69 19.24 -16.83
N THR A 7 -15.39 19.03 -16.94
CA THR A 7 -14.61 18.20 -16.00
C THR A 7 -13.93 19.10 -14.98
N LEU A 8 -14.27 18.92 -13.71
CA LEU A 8 -13.65 19.66 -12.60
C LEU A 8 -12.53 18.84 -11.96
N VAL A 9 -11.33 19.39 -11.93
CA VAL A 9 -10.18 18.78 -11.27
C VAL A 9 -10.19 19.16 -9.79
N LEU A 10 -10.44 18.18 -8.92
CA LEU A 10 -10.48 18.38 -7.48
C LEU A 10 -9.17 17.91 -6.84
N ARG A 11 -8.55 18.79 -6.05
CA ARG A 11 -7.38 18.44 -5.24
C ARG A 11 -7.82 18.23 -3.80
N ALA A 12 -7.61 17.01 -3.29
CA ALA A 12 -7.76 16.72 -1.87
C ALA A 12 -6.37 16.66 -1.20
N GLN A 13 -6.28 17.18 0.04
CA GLN A 13 -5.13 16.94 0.91
C GLN A 13 -5.58 15.97 2.01
N LEU A 14 -4.89 14.85 2.12
CA LEU A 14 -5.23 13.80 3.09
C LEU A 14 -4.29 13.91 4.29
N ASP A 15 -4.84 14.11 5.49
CA ASP A 15 -4.12 13.94 6.75
C ASP A 15 -4.67 12.71 7.47
N PRO A 16 -3.87 11.64 7.64
CA PRO A 16 -4.34 10.39 8.23
C PRO A 16 -4.83 10.54 9.67
N ARG A 17 -4.45 11.63 10.36
CA ARG A 17 -4.83 11.88 11.76
C ARG A 17 -6.18 12.57 11.89
N LEU A 18 -6.69 13.15 10.80
CA LEU A 18 -7.95 13.88 10.83
C LEU A 18 -9.14 12.94 10.67
N PRO A 19 -10.29 13.25 11.30
CA PRO A 19 -11.52 12.49 11.10
C PRO A 19 -12.00 12.52 9.65
N PHE A 20 -12.65 11.44 9.19
CA PHE A 20 -13.27 11.39 7.86
C PHE A 20 -14.26 12.54 7.62
N SER A 21 -15.02 12.94 8.64
CA SER A 21 -15.93 14.09 8.57
C SER A 21 -15.24 15.42 8.21
N THR A 22 -13.97 15.58 8.59
CA THR A 22 -13.18 16.77 8.23
C THR A 22 -12.82 16.75 6.75
N LEU A 23 -12.41 15.59 6.23
CA LEU A 23 -12.17 15.41 4.79
C LEU A 23 -13.44 15.68 3.98
N LEU A 24 -14.60 15.19 4.45
CA LEU A 24 -15.87 15.42 3.76
C LEU A 24 -16.23 16.91 3.69
N ALA A 25 -16.03 17.65 4.78
CA ALA A 25 -16.26 19.09 4.82
C ALA A 25 -15.31 19.85 3.87
N GLN A 26 -14.03 19.49 3.87
CA GLN A 26 -13.02 20.08 2.97
C GLN A 26 -13.33 19.78 1.50
N THR A 27 -13.68 18.54 1.16
CA THR A 27 -14.06 18.14 -0.20
C THR A 27 -15.32 18.86 -0.67
N ARG A 28 -16.32 19.03 0.22
CA ARG A 28 -17.51 19.82 -0.08
C ARG A 28 -17.15 21.27 -0.41
N GLN A 29 -16.30 21.90 0.41
CA GLN A 29 -15.88 23.29 0.16
C GLN A 29 -15.13 23.41 -1.17
N ALA A 30 -14.16 22.51 -1.42
CA ALA A 30 -13.42 22.48 -2.67
C ALA A 30 -14.32 22.27 -3.90
N ALA A 31 -15.33 21.40 -3.80
CA ALA A 31 -16.30 21.18 -4.88
C ALA A 31 -17.18 22.42 -5.14
N LEU A 32 -17.63 23.11 -4.09
CA LEU A 32 -18.41 24.37 -4.23
C LEU A 32 -17.56 25.50 -4.84
N ASP A 33 -16.31 25.64 -4.38
CA ASP A 33 -15.37 26.64 -4.91
C ASP A 33 -15.04 26.35 -6.38
N ALA A 34 -14.86 25.08 -6.75
CA ALA A 34 -14.64 24.68 -8.14
C ALA A 34 -15.88 24.95 -9.01
N GLN A 35 -17.09 24.69 -8.50
CA GLN A 35 -18.34 24.99 -9.21
C GLN A 35 -18.53 26.49 -9.46
N ALA A 36 -18.04 27.36 -8.58
CA ALA A 36 -18.06 28.81 -8.80
C ALA A 36 -17.21 29.26 -10.01
N HIS A 37 -16.33 28.38 -10.51
CA HIS A 37 -15.48 28.60 -11.68
C HIS A 37 -15.71 27.57 -12.80
N GLN A 38 -16.87 26.91 -12.82
CA GLN A 38 -17.20 25.86 -13.80
C GLN A 38 -17.24 26.34 -15.26
N ASP A 39 -17.19 27.64 -15.51
CA ASP A 39 -17.18 28.20 -16.87
C ASP A 39 -15.80 28.11 -17.54
N VAL A 40 -14.76 27.77 -16.79
CA VAL A 40 -13.41 27.55 -17.34
C VAL A 40 -13.38 26.18 -18.05
N PRO A 41 -13.13 26.13 -19.37
CA PRO A 41 -12.99 24.87 -20.10
C PRO A 41 -11.77 24.07 -19.62
N PHE A 42 -11.91 22.76 -19.54
CA PHE A 42 -10.82 21.86 -19.13
C PHE A 42 -9.56 22.02 -19.99
N GLU A 43 -9.72 22.27 -21.29
CA GLU A 43 -8.60 22.48 -22.22
C GLU A 43 -7.73 23.68 -21.82
N GLN A 44 -8.36 24.76 -21.31
CA GLN A 44 -7.62 25.94 -20.83
C GLN A 44 -6.83 25.65 -19.56
N LEU A 45 -7.33 24.74 -18.70
CA LEU A 45 -6.58 24.27 -17.53
C LEU A 45 -5.33 23.48 -17.97
N VAL A 46 -5.48 22.56 -18.93
CA VAL A 46 -4.33 21.79 -19.45
C VAL A 46 -3.28 22.70 -20.10
N GLU A 47 -3.70 23.75 -20.80
CA GLU A 47 -2.78 24.75 -21.37
C GLU A 47 -2.02 25.54 -20.29
N ALA A 48 -2.69 25.90 -19.19
CA ALA A 48 -2.09 26.64 -18.09
C ALA A 48 -1.05 25.84 -17.28
N PHE A 49 -1.08 24.51 -17.37
CA PHE A 49 -0.15 23.62 -16.66
C PHE A 49 0.69 22.79 -17.65
N PRO A 50 1.86 23.29 -18.11
CA PRO A 50 2.70 22.60 -19.10
C PRO A 50 3.13 21.18 -18.66
N GLN A 51 3.28 20.96 -17.35
CA GLN A 51 3.64 19.67 -16.75
C GLN A 51 2.54 18.61 -16.91
N ALA A 52 1.28 19.04 -17.05
CA ALA A 52 0.14 18.15 -17.23
C ALA A 52 0.06 17.54 -18.63
N ARG A 53 0.85 18.03 -19.60
CA ARG A 53 0.88 17.49 -20.97
C ARG A 53 1.48 16.10 -21.05
N GLU A 54 2.35 15.73 -20.11
CA GLU A 54 2.99 14.40 -20.09
C GLU A 54 2.26 13.40 -19.19
N HIS A 55 1.69 13.85 -18.06
CA HIS A 55 1.15 12.96 -17.02
C HIS A 55 -0.37 13.09 -16.80
N GLY A 56 -1.04 14.00 -17.51
CA GLY A 56 -2.42 14.38 -17.23
C GLY A 56 -2.56 15.21 -15.95
N LEU A 57 -3.72 15.82 -15.74
CA LEU A 57 -4.05 16.53 -14.49
C LEU A 57 -4.56 15.58 -13.39
N PHE A 58 -5.11 14.43 -13.80
CA PHE A 58 -5.64 13.39 -12.93
C PHE A 58 -5.70 12.07 -13.69
N GLN A 59 -5.71 10.95 -12.96
CA GLN A 59 -5.77 9.59 -13.51
C GLN A 59 -7.09 8.88 -13.17
N VAL A 60 -7.78 9.35 -12.11
CA VAL A 60 -9.03 8.77 -11.62
C VAL A 60 -10.17 9.76 -11.85
N MET A 61 -11.21 9.33 -12.57
CA MET A 61 -12.44 10.11 -12.75
C MET A 61 -13.55 9.57 -11.85
N PHE A 62 -14.32 10.47 -11.23
CA PHE A 62 -15.52 10.12 -10.48
C PHE A 62 -16.74 10.78 -11.12
N ASN A 63 -17.73 9.97 -11.48
CA ASN A 63 -19.00 10.42 -12.03
C ASN A 63 -20.13 10.02 -11.11
N HIS A 64 -20.95 10.98 -10.70
CA HIS A 64 -22.18 10.71 -9.97
C HIS A 64 -23.40 11.14 -10.81
N GLN A 65 -24.37 10.25 -10.92
CA GLN A 65 -25.62 10.50 -11.62
C GLN A 65 -26.80 10.08 -10.75
N GLN A 66 -27.75 11.00 -10.57
CA GLN A 66 -29.06 10.65 -10.04
C GLN A 66 -29.98 10.33 -11.21
N ARG A 67 -30.40 9.07 -11.36
CA ARG A 67 -31.23 8.65 -12.49
C ARG A 67 -32.70 8.57 -12.11
N ASP A 68 -33.52 9.37 -12.78
CA ASP A 68 -34.98 9.20 -12.77
C ASP A 68 -35.49 8.54 -14.06
N LEU A 69 -35.46 7.20 -14.12
CA LEU A 69 -36.03 6.42 -15.22
C LEU A 69 -37.58 6.45 -15.27
N GLY A 70 -38.22 7.28 -14.44
CA GLY A 70 -39.66 7.47 -14.43
C GLY A 70 -40.26 7.90 -15.76
N ALA A 71 -39.48 8.59 -16.60
CA ALA A 71 -39.93 9.01 -17.93
C ALA A 71 -40.12 7.82 -18.88
N LEU A 72 -39.22 6.81 -18.86
CA LEU A 72 -39.32 5.61 -19.70
C LEU A 72 -40.53 4.74 -19.33
N ARG A 73 -40.88 4.70 -18.04
CA ARG A 73 -42.05 3.95 -17.53
C ARG A 73 -43.40 4.63 -17.77
N ARG A 74 -43.40 5.89 -18.24
CA ARG A 74 -44.63 6.69 -18.49
C ARG A 74 -45.13 6.61 -19.93
N LEU A 75 -44.53 5.78 -20.78
CA LEU A 75 -44.96 5.61 -22.16
C LEU A 75 -46.26 4.77 -22.22
N PRO A 76 -47.41 5.35 -22.63
CA PRO A 76 -48.67 4.62 -22.64
C PRO A 76 -48.63 3.44 -23.62
N GLY A 77 -48.97 2.24 -23.15
CA GLY A 77 -49.03 1.04 -23.98
C GLY A 77 -47.68 0.45 -24.40
N LEU A 78 -46.56 0.95 -23.86
CA LEU A 78 -45.22 0.46 -24.16
C LEU A 78 -44.47 0.12 -22.87
N LEU A 79 -43.82 -1.05 -22.88
CA LEU A 79 -42.79 -1.39 -21.90
C LEU A 79 -41.43 -1.04 -22.51
N ALA A 80 -40.71 -0.12 -21.87
CA ALA A 80 -39.36 0.24 -22.26
C ALA A 80 -38.40 -0.18 -21.14
N GLU A 81 -37.41 -0.98 -21.50
CA GLU A 81 -36.31 -1.40 -20.64
C GLU A 81 -35.00 -0.87 -21.21
N GLU A 82 -34.14 -0.36 -20.35
CA GLU A 82 -32.80 0.07 -20.73
C GLU A 82 -31.90 -1.15 -20.84
N LEU A 83 -31.24 -1.30 -21.98
CA LEU A 83 -30.17 -2.29 -22.14
C LEU A 83 -28.87 -1.69 -21.60
N PRO A 84 -28.18 -2.38 -20.67
CA PRO A 84 -26.94 -1.86 -20.11
C PRO A 84 -25.87 -1.78 -21.21
N TRP A 85 -25.55 -0.55 -21.62
CA TRP A 85 -24.48 -0.29 -22.57
C TRP A 85 -23.15 -0.24 -21.84
N HIS A 86 -22.33 -1.26 -22.04
CA HIS A 86 -20.97 -1.29 -21.51
C HIS A 86 -20.05 -0.66 -22.56
N SER A 87 -19.67 0.60 -22.36
CA SER A 87 -18.59 1.20 -23.15
C SER A 87 -17.33 0.37 -22.92
N ARG A 88 -16.69 -0.09 -24.01
CA ARG A 88 -15.41 -0.82 -23.93
C ARG A 88 -14.18 0.10 -23.96
N GLU A 89 -14.40 1.40 -24.08
CA GLU A 89 -13.32 2.39 -24.11
C GLU A 89 -13.19 3.02 -22.72
N ALA A 90 -12.14 2.64 -22.00
CA ALA A 90 -11.69 3.38 -20.82
C ALA A 90 -11.05 4.68 -21.30
N LYS A 91 -11.59 5.82 -20.86
CA LYS A 91 -11.10 7.15 -21.25
C LYS A 91 -10.02 7.68 -20.30
N PHE A 92 -9.91 7.03 -19.14
CA PHE A 92 -8.96 7.29 -18.07
C PHE A 92 -8.52 5.95 -17.47
N ASP A 93 -7.41 5.94 -16.74
CA ASP A 93 -6.86 4.74 -16.11
C ASP A 93 -7.91 4.01 -15.27
N LEU A 94 -8.65 4.77 -14.46
CA LEU A 94 -9.75 4.26 -13.63
C LEU A 94 -10.89 5.29 -13.56
N GLN A 95 -12.13 4.82 -13.70
CA GLN A 95 -13.32 5.63 -13.57
C GLN A 95 -14.30 4.96 -12.62
N LEU A 96 -14.77 5.68 -11.61
CA LEU A 96 -15.84 5.24 -10.74
C LEU A 96 -17.14 5.95 -11.11
N HIS A 97 -18.14 5.17 -11.48
CA HIS A 97 -19.49 5.63 -11.74
C HIS A 97 -20.37 5.29 -10.53
N SER A 98 -21.11 6.29 -10.06
CA SER A 98 -22.09 6.16 -8.99
C SER A 98 -23.47 6.54 -9.51
N GLU A 99 -24.42 5.62 -9.38
CA GLU A 99 -25.81 5.83 -9.73
C GLU A 99 -26.69 5.66 -8.50
N GLU A 100 -27.52 6.66 -8.21
CA GLU A 100 -28.51 6.59 -7.13
C GLU A 100 -29.91 6.32 -7.70
N ASP A 101 -30.57 5.27 -7.19
CA ASP A 101 -31.96 4.98 -7.51
C ASP A 101 -32.96 5.79 -6.67
N ARG A 102 -34.24 5.68 -6.99
CA ARG A 102 -35.33 6.40 -6.29
C ARG A 102 -35.49 6.04 -4.82
N ASN A 103 -34.93 4.91 -4.38
CA ASN A 103 -34.96 4.44 -3.00
C ASN A 103 -33.67 4.83 -2.24
N GLY A 104 -32.77 5.60 -2.86
CA GLY A 104 -31.48 5.98 -2.29
C GLY A 104 -30.44 4.85 -2.32
N ARG A 105 -30.66 3.78 -3.10
CA ARG A 105 -29.63 2.75 -3.29
C ARG A 105 -28.57 3.27 -4.25
N LEU A 106 -27.32 3.19 -3.82
CA LEU A 106 -26.16 3.47 -4.66
C LEU A 106 -25.69 2.21 -5.39
N ASN A 107 -25.62 2.28 -6.71
CA ASN A 107 -24.90 1.33 -7.55
C ASN A 107 -23.56 1.95 -7.95
N LEU A 108 -22.50 1.17 -7.83
CA LEU A 108 -21.15 1.60 -8.16
C LEU A 108 -20.58 0.69 -9.24
N SER A 109 -19.96 1.26 -10.27
CA SER A 109 -19.26 0.51 -11.31
C SER A 109 -17.91 1.15 -11.62
N PHE A 110 -16.93 0.30 -11.93
CA PHE A 110 -15.60 0.72 -12.34
C PHE A 110 -15.41 0.44 -13.83
N ASP A 111 -15.04 1.46 -14.58
CA ASP A 111 -14.41 1.31 -15.90
C ASP A 111 -12.90 1.51 -15.72
N TYR A 112 -12.09 0.67 -16.35
CA TYR A 112 -10.65 0.68 -16.14
C TYR A 112 -9.91 0.24 -17.41
N ALA A 113 -8.68 0.75 -17.57
CA ALA A 113 -7.79 0.34 -18.64
C ALA A 113 -7.28 -1.09 -18.38
N ASP A 114 -7.55 -2.02 -19.28
CA ASP A 114 -7.17 -3.45 -19.12
C ASP A 114 -5.65 -3.67 -19.20
N GLU A 115 -4.93 -2.75 -19.82
CA GLU A 115 -3.46 -2.72 -19.85
C GLU A 115 -2.84 -2.34 -18.49
N LEU A 116 -3.59 -1.67 -17.61
CA LEU A 116 -3.13 -1.22 -16.28
C LEU A 116 -3.69 -2.08 -15.14
N PHE A 117 -4.91 -2.60 -15.29
CA PHE A 117 -5.61 -3.29 -14.21
C PHE A 117 -6.15 -4.65 -14.62
N GLU A 118 -5.77 -5.66 -13.84
CA GLU A 118 -6.43 -6.96 -13.86
C GLU A 118 -7.81 -6.88 -13.19
N ARG A 119 -8.76 -7.65 -13.71
CA ARG A 119 -10.13 -7.72 -13.17
C ARG A 119 -10.17 -8.01 -11.67
N ASP A 120 -9.35 -8.96 -11.20
CA ASP A 120 -9.34 -9.36 -9.79
C ASP A 120 -8.82 -8.25 -8.86
N THR A 121 -7.95 -7.38 -9.37
CA THR A 121 -7.50 -6.18 -8.67
C THR A 121 -8.64 -5.19 -8.50
N ILE A 122 -9.45 -4.95 -9.54
CA ILE A 122 -10.61 -4.05 -9.46
C ILE A 122 -11.70 -4.63 -8.56
N VAL A 123 -11.93 -5.95 -8.59
CA VAL A 123 -12.86 -6.62 -7.67
C VAL A 123 -12.42 -6.47 -6.21
N ARG A 124 -11.11 -6.58 -5.92
CA ARG A 124 -10.57 -6.29 -4.58
C ARG A 124 -10.74 -4.82 -4.20
N LEU A 125 -10.39 -3.89 -5.09
CA LEU A 125 -10.55 -2.46 -4.87
C LEU A 125 -12.01 -2.07 -4.58
N ALA A 126 -12.97 -2.66 -5.31
CA ALA A 126 -14.39 -2.46 -5.07
C ALA A 126 -14.82 -2.96 -3.68
N ARG A 127 -14.32 -4.12 -3.23
CA ARG A 127 -14.56 -4.62 -1.86
C ARG A 127 -14.00 -3.68 -0.81
N HIS A 128 -12.78 -3.19 -0.98
CA HIS A 128 -12.16 -2.21 -0.07
C HIS A 128 -12.94 -0.89 -0.03
N TYR A 129 -13.44 -0.44 -1.18
CA TYR A 129 -14.24 0.78 -1.25
C TYR A 129 -15.58 0.64 -0.51
N VAL A 130 -16.28 -0.49 -0.67
CA VAL A 130 -17.51 -0.79 0.09
C VAL A 130 -17.21 -0.88 1.59
N GLN A 131 -16.11 -1.50 1.98
CA GLN A 131 -15.68 -1.61 3.37
C GLN A 131 -15.41 -0.23 3.99
N LEU A 132 -14.72 0.66 3.26
CA LEU A 132 -14.50 2.05 3.65
C LEU A 132 -15.83 2.78 3.83
N LEU A 133 -16.72 2.74 2.83
CA LEU A 133 -18.02 3.43 2.89
C LEU A 133 -18.88 2.94 4.07
N THR A 134 -18.85 1.63 4.32
CA THR A 134 -19.57 1.02 5.44
C THR A 134 -19.03 1.54 6.78
N GLN A 135 -17.71 1.60 6.96
CA GLN A 135 -17.12 2.10 8.22
C GLN A 135 -17.41 3.58 8.45
N VAL A 136 -17.17 4.42 7.44
CA VAL A 136 -17.33 5.88 7.61
C VAL A 136 -18.80 6.29 7.75
N SER A 137 -19.74 5.51 7.20
CA SER A 137 -21.18 5.75 7.41
C SER A 137 -21.63 5.42 8.84
N GLN A 138 -20.97 4.48 9.51
CA GLN A 138 -21.25 4.12 10.90
C GLN A 138 -20.52 5.04 11.89
N GLN A 139 -19.29 5.46 11.55
CA GLN A 139 -18.45 6.28 12.43
C GLN A 139 -17.64 7.31 11.64
N ALA A 140 -18.27 8.43 11.27
CA ALA A 140 -17.61 9.51 10.53
C ALA A 140 -16.51 10.25 11.31
N GLN A 141 -16.36 9.98 12.61
CA GLN A 141 -15.31 10.55 13.47
C GLN A 141 -14.04 9.68 13.52
N VAL A 142 -14.02 8.52 12.86
CA VAL A 142 -12.80 7.71 12.72
C VAL A 142 -11.72 8.52 12.00
N ALA A 143 -10.48 8.43 12.47
CA ALA A 143 -9.35 9.04 11.79
C ALA A 143 -9.15 8.35 10.43
N LEU A 144 -8.79 9.12 9.40
CA LEU A 144 -8.65 8.59 8.05
C LEU A 144 -7.64 7.43 7.95
N GLY A 145 -6.55 7.51 8.71
CA GLY A 145 -5.52 6.47 8.76
C GLY A 145 -5.93 5.20 9.51
N ASP A 146 -7.00 5.25 10.29
CA ASP A 146 -7.51 4.12 11.08
C ASP A 146 -8.63 3.36 10.34
N VAL A 147 -9.02 3.81 9.15
CA VAL A 147 -10.02 3.11 8.32
C VAL A 147 -9.43 1.82 7.78
N GLN A 148 -10.02 0.69 8.17
CA GLN A 148 -9.56 -0.63 7.78
C GLN A 148 -10.04 -0.99 6.37
N LEU A 149 -9.16 -0.93 5.36
CA LEU A 149 -9.55 -1.27 3.98
C LEU A 149 -9.67 -2.77 3.74
N LEU A 150 -8.75 -3.56 4.31
CA LEU A 150 -8.71 -5.01 4.12
C LEU A 150 -9.88 -5.69 4.83
N GLY A 151 -10.49 -6.67 4.16
CA GLY A 151 -11.48 -7.54 4.77
C GLY A 151 -10.86 -8.54 5.76
N ALA A 152 -11.72 -9.26 6.48
CA ALA A 152 -11.29 -10.28 7.45
C ALA A 152 -10.43 -11.38 6.81
N ASP A 153 -10.79 -11.82 5.59
CA ASP A 153 -10.05 -12.86 4.87
C ASP A 153 -8.63 -12.39 4.50
N GLU A 154 -8.50 -11.16 3.98
CA GLU A 154 -7.20 -10.58 3.61
C GLU A 154 -6.30 -10.33 4.84
N LEU A 155 -6.89 -9.94 5.96
CA LEU A 155 -6.16 -9.84 7.24
C LEU A 155 -5.66 -11.20 7.72
N ALA A 156 -6.46 -12.26 7.54
CA ALA A 156 -6.05 -13.62 7.90
C ALA A 156 -4.91 -14.13 7.00
N GLU A 157 -4.97 -13.86 5.69
CA GLU A 157 -3.87 -14.17 4.76
C GLU A 157 -2.59 -13.41 5.11
N GLN A 158 -2.70 -12.11 5.40
CA GLN A 158 -1.56 -11.28 5.81
C GLN A 158 -0.92 -11.80 7.11
N ALA A 159 -1.73 -12.25 8.07
CA ALA A 159 -1.25 -12.84 9.31
C ALA A 159 -0.49 -14.14 9.06
N GLN A 160 -0.91 -14.95 8.09
CA GLN A 160 -0.20 -16.18 7.70
C GLN A 160 1.17 -15.89 7.07
N TRP A 161 1.28 -14.88 6.21
CA TRP A 161 2.58 -14.49 5.64
C TRP A 161 3.55 -13.94 6.68
N SER A 162 3.01 -13.32 7.72
CA SER A 162 3.78 -12.76 8.83
C SER A 162 4.15 -13.81 9.89
N ALA A 163 3.68 -15.05 9.74
CA ALA A 163 3.95 -16.14 10.68
C ALA A 163 5.38 -16.67 10.51
N ALA A 164 6.35 -15.93 11.05
CA ALA A 164 7.73 -16.38 11.22
C ALA A 164 7.94 -16.75 12.69
N ALA A 165 7.74 -18.03 13.01
CA ALA A 165 8.05 -18.54 14.35
C ALA A 165 9.55 -18.39 14.61
N CYS A 166 9.93 -17.35 15.36
CA CYS A 166 11.28 -17.16 15.83
C CYS A 166 11.39 -17.82 17.20
N THR A 167 11.90 -19.04 17.25
CA THR A 167 12.25 -19.66 18.52
C THR A 167 13.42 -18.89 19.12
N PRO A 168 13.32 -18.36 20.35
CA PRO A 168 14.43 -17.69 21.00
C PRO A 168 15.65 -18.61 21.04
N ALA A 169 16.83 -18.06 20.73
CA ALA A 169 18.06 -18.82 20.87
C ALA A 169 18.28 -19.16 22.34
N HIS A 170 18.50 -20.45 22.64
CA HIS A 170 18.78 -20.93 23.99
C HIS A 170 20.28 -21.11 24.28
N VAL A 171 21.12 -20.98 23.25
CA VAL A 171 22.56 -21.22 23.32
C VAL A 171 23.27 -20.08 22.60
N TRP A 172 24.32 -19.55 23.21
CA TRP A 172 25.12 -18.49 22.62
C TRP A 172 26.03 -19.03 21.52
N LEU A 173 26.27 -18.26 20.46
CA LEU A 173 27.18 -18.66 19.37
C LEU A 173 28.58 -19.11 19.88
N PRO A 174 29.22 -18.42 20.85
CA PRO A 174 30.49 -18.88 21.42
C PRO A 174 30.40 -20.26 22.10
N GLU A 175 29.31 -20.55 22.80
CA GLU A 175 29.08 -21.86 23.43
C GLU A 175 28.91 -22.97 22.39
N MET A 176 28.25 -22.67 21.26
CA MET A 176 28.14 -23.62 20.14
C MET A 176 29.51 -23.93 19.53
N LEU A 177 30.38 -22.92 19.38
CA LEU A 177 31.75 -23.09 18.89
C LEU A 177 32.63 -23.88 19.87
N GLU A 178 32.52 -23.60 21.17
CA GLU A 178 33.23 -24.36 22.22
C GLU A 178 32.82 -25.84 22.21
N ARG A 179 31.52 -26.14 22.15
CA ARG A 179 31.02 -27.52 22.02
C ARG A 179 31.58 -28.21 20.78
N GLN A 180 31.61 -27.52 19.64
CA GLN A 180 32.15 -28.08 18.39
C GLN A 180 33.66 -28.34 18.49
N ALA A 181 34.41 -27.44 19.13
CA ALA A 181 35.85 -27.60 19.37
C ALA A 181 36.18 -28.78 20.29
N LEU A 182 35.32 -29.07 21.27
CA LEU A 182 35.46 -30.25 22.12
C LEU A 182 35.10 -31.55 21.39
N GLN A 183 34.07 -31.53 20.53
CA GLN A 183 33.59 -32.72 19.83
C GLN A 183 34.50 -33.14 18.67
N THR A 184 35.00 -32.18 17.89
CA THR A 184 35.82 -32.46 16.71
C THR A 184 37.01 -31.49 16.64
N PRO A 185 37.99 -31.61 17.55
CA PRO A 185 39.08 -30.63 17.68
C PRO A 185 39.92 -30.48 16.42
N GLU A 186 40.27 -31.60 15.78
CA GLU A 186 41.16 -31.66 14.60
C GLU A 186 40.42 -31.38 13.27
N ARG A 187 39.10 -31.17 13.32
CA ARG A 187 38.35 -30.86 12.11
C ARG A 187 38.64 -29.42 11.68
N ILE A 188 38.88 -29.25 10.38
CA ILE A 188 39.07 -27.93 9.78
C ILE A 188 37.81 -27.07 9.95
N ALA A 189 38.00 -25.91 10.57
CA ALA A 189 36.98 -24.88 10.81
C ALA A 189 37.08 -23.73 9.80
N LEU A 190 38.30 -23.40 9.36
CA LEU A 190 38.57 -22.31 8.43
C LEU A 190 39.62 -22.71 7.39
N VAL A 191 39.42 -22.30 6.14
CA VAL A 191 40.35 -22.52 5.02
C VAL A 191 40.56 -21.21 4.26
N TRP A 192 41.79 -20.93 3.87
CA TRP A 192 42.15 -19.79 3.02
C TRP A 192 43.33 -20.15 2.10
N GLU A 193 43.70 -19.22 1.23
CA GLU A 193 44.85 -19.40 0.35
C GLU A 193 46.15 -19.49 1.18
N GLY A 194 46.78 -20.66 1.16
CA GLY A 194 48.03 -20.90 1.90
C GLY A 194 47.85 -21.47 3.31
N GLY A 195 46.63 -21.82 3.75
CA GLY A 195 46.47 -22.45 5.05
C GLY A 195 45.06 -22.91 5.44
N SER A 196 45.00 -23.60 6.58
CA SER A 196 43.75 -23.99 7.21
C SER A 196 43.92 -23.98 8.73
N LEU A 197 42.80 -23.96 9.44
CA LEU A 197 42.77 -23.86 10.90
C LEU A 197 41.65 -24.76 11.43
N ASP A 198 41.98 -25.61 12.39
CA ASP A 198 41.04 -26.54 13.00
C ASP A 198 40.22 -25.89 14.12
N PHE A 199 39.15 -26.55 14.57
CA PHE A 199 38.29 -25.98 15.62
C PHE A 199 39.04 -25.73 16.93
N ALA A 200 39.99 -26.60 17.30
CA ALA A 200 40.78 -26.42 18.52
C ALA A 200 41.66 -25.16 18.46
N SER A 201 42.36 -24.96 17.34
CA SER A 201 43.20 -23.79 17.10
C SER A 201 42.38 -22.52 17.03
N LEU A 202 41.18 -22.57 16.43
CA LEU A 202 40.30 -21.41 16.28
C LEU A 202 39.83 -20.96 17.65
N HIS A 203 39.34 -21.91 18.44
CA HIS A 203 38.88 -21.67 19.80
C HIS A 203 40.00 -21.10 20.69
N ALA A 204 41.21 -21.67 20.60
CA ALA A 204 42.36 -21.18 21.36
C ALA A 204 42.80 -19.76 20.96
N GLN A 205 42.73 -19.39 19.68
CA GLN A 205 43.04 -18.03 19.21
C GLN A 205 41.96 -17.04 19.63
N ALA A 206 40.67 -17.39 19.45
CA ALA A 206 39.54 -16.57 19.85
C ALA A 206 39.53 -16.31 21.37
N ASN A 207 39.77 -17.34 22.20
CA ASN A 207 39.83 -17.17 23.66
C ASN A 207 40.98 -16.27 24.13
N ARG A 208 42.14 -16.35 23.46
CA ARG A 208 43.26 -15.44 23.77
C ARG A 208 42.89 -13.99 23.48
N LEU A 209 42.24 -13.73 22.34
CA LEU A 209 41.75 -12.40 22.00
C LEU A 209 40.66 -11.94 22.98
N ALA A 210 39.72 -12.82 23.35
CA ALA A 210 38.66 -12.51 24.30
C ALA A 210 39.21 -12.12 25.68
N HIS A 211 40.22 -12.83 26.18
CA HIS A 211 40.90 -12.45 27.43
C HIS A 211 41.61 -11.11 27.31
N TYR A 212 42.32 -10.86 26.21
CA TYR A 212 42.95 -9.57 25.95
C TYR A 212 41.93 -8.42 25.94
N LEU A 213 40.79 -8.59 25.25
CA LEU A 213 39.73 -7.57 25.20
C LEU A 213 39.13 -7.33 26.59
N ARG A 214 38.90 -8.39 27.37
CA ARG A 214 38.42 -8.28 28.76
C ARG A 214 39.40 -7.49 29.63
N ASP A 215 40.70 -7.74 29.48
CA ASP A 215 41.74 -7.01 30.21
C ASP A 215 41.84 -5.53 29.78
N LYS A 216 41.38 -5.20 28.57
CA LYS A 216 41.21 -3.81 28.09
C LYS A 216 39.89 -3.16 28.51
N GLY A 217 39.08 -3.83 29.34
CA GLY A 217 37.83 -3.30 29.87
C GLY A 217 36.62 -3.52 28.98
N VAL A 218 36.70 -4.40 27.97
CA VAL A 218 35.53 -4.79 27.16
C VAL A 218 34.62 -5.69 27.98
N GLY A 219 33.39 -5.23 28.20
CA GLY A 219 32.31 -5.98 28.85
C GLY A 219 31.05 -6.03 27.98
N PRO A 220 29.92 -6.48 28.54
CA PRO A 220 28.62 -6.44 27.87
C PRO A 220 28.28 -5.02 27.38
N ASP A 221 27.64 -4.93 26.22
CA ASP A 221 27.21 -3.68 25.56
C ASP A 221 28.34 -2.68 25.21
N VAL A 222 29.61 -3.06 25.38
CA VAL A 222 30.75 -2.26 24.94
C VAL A 222 30.97 -2.45 23.44
N LYS A 223 30.97 -1.34 22.70
CA LYS A 223 31.23 -1.35 21.26
C LYS A 223 32.72 -1.52 20.99
N VAL A 224 33.09 -2.52 20.19
CA VAL A 224 34.46 -2.74 19.71
C VAL A 224 34.49 -2.51 18.20
N ALA A 225 35.29 -1.53 17.76
CA ALA A 225 35.48 -1.27 16.34
C ALA A 225 36.51 -2.27 15.75
N ILE A 226 36.18 -2.87 14.62
CA ILE A 226 37.06 -3.80 13.89
C ILE A 226 37.47 -3.12 12.59
N ALA A 227 38.77 -2.84 12.44
CA ALA A 227 39.37 -2.27 11.24
C ALA A 227 40.45 -3.21 10.72
N ALA A 228 40.02 -4.23 9.98
CA ALA A 228 40.90 -5.24 9.39
C ALA A 228 40.41 -5.59 7.99
N GLU A 229 41.35 -5.92 7.09
CA GLU A 229 41.04 -6.48 5.79
C GLU A 229 40.54 -7.92 5.92
N ARG A 230 39.98 -8.49 4.85
CA ARG A 230 39.50 -9.87 4.85
C ARG A 230 40.67 -10.83 5.04
N SER A 231 40.79 -11.38 6.24
CA SER A 231 41.83 -12.35 6.59
C SER A 231 41.31 -13.36 7.63
N PRO A 232 42.04 -14.45 7.90
CA PRO A 232 41.70 -15.37 8.98
C PRO A 232 41.60 -14.72 10.36
N GLN A 233 42.30 -13.58 10.57
CA GLN A 233 42.28 -12.84 11.84
C GLN A 233 41.03 -11.97 12.00
N LEU A 234 40.24 -11.76 10.95
CA LEU A 234 38.98 -11.01 11.00
C LEU A 234 37.81 -11.84 11.56
N LEU A 235 37.86 -13.17 11.39
CA LEU A 235 36.87 -14.12 11.88
C LEU A 235 37.10 -14.47 13.35
#